data_AF-A0A847UF51-F1
#
_entry.id   AF-A0A847UF51-F1
#
_cell.length_a   1.000
_cell.length_b   1.000
_cell.length_c   1.000
_cell.angle_alpha   90.00
_cell.angle_beta   90.00
_cell.angle_gamma   90.00
#
_symmetry.space_group_name_H-M   'P 1'
#
loop_
_entity.id
_entity.type
_entity.pdbx_description
1 polymer ?
#
loop_
_entity_poly.entity_id
_entity_poly.type
_entity_poly.pdbx_seq_one_letter_code
_entity_poly.pdbx_strand_id
1 'polypeptide(L)'
;MDRSLDIEHVARELPDLDAVLDDTRLRPIGLVGGFALVLIGALLGLPLANTFWTSVVSGVLVFVGIPLFSVGLAAPEPEDGWEIFTLGVDLTREQRRIVGIGSLLVVFSPITVALLGPILGFATAVWLAAAALAVLGSVLILTGFIAWTSRKLVESPVSR
;
A
#
# COMPACT_ATOMS: atom_id res chain seq x y z
N MET A 1 19.86 23.01 -17.86
CA MET A 1 19.86 21.61 -18.34
C MET A 1 18.53 21.01 -17.93
N ASP A 2 17.57 20.98 -18.85
CA ASP A 2 16.29 20.28 -18.65
C ASP A 2 16.54 18.78 -18.69
N ARG A 3 16.69 18.15 -17.53
CA ARG A 3 16.54 16.70 -17.39
C ARG A 3 15.04 16.40 -17.36
N SER A 4 14.41 16.50 -18.53
CA SER A 4 13.11 15.88 -18.76
C SER A 4 13.29 14.37 -18.67
N LEU A 5 12.83 13.76 -17.57
CA LEU A 5 12.63 12.32 -17.49
C LEU A 5 11.66 11.94 -18.61
N ASP A 6 12.16 11.27 -19.64
CA ASP A 6 11.33 10.76 -20.73
C ASP A 6 10.43 9.66 -20.15
N ILE A 7 9.16 10.01 -19.95
CA ILE A 7 8.14 9.17 -19.30
C ILE A 7 8.02 7.84 -20.06
N GLU A 8 8.22 7.84 -21.37
CA GLU A 8 8.16 6.64 -22.19
C GLU A 8 9.35 5.71 -21.96
N HIS A 9 10.55 6.27 -21.75
CA HIS A 9 11.75 5.50 -21.43
C HIS A 9 11.66 4.89 -20.03
N VAL A 10 11.17 5.65 -19.04
CA VAL A 10 10.93 5.16 -17.68
C VAL A 10 9.84 4.08 -17.67
N ALA A 11 8.75 4.27 -18.41
CA ALA A 11 7.68 3.28 -18.50
C ALA A 11 8.13 1.95 -19.11
N ARG A 12 9.13 1.94 -20.00
CA ARG A 12 9.71 0.70 -20.57
C ARG A 12 10.68 0.01 -19.62
N GLU A 13 11.38 0.77 -18.78
CA GLU A 13 12.35 0.22 -17.82
C GLU A 13 11.73 -0.15 -16.47
N LEU A 14 10.53 0.34 -16.18
CA LEU A 14 9.80 -0.03 -14.97
C LEU A 14 9.43 -1.52 -15.00
N PRO A 15 9.82 -2.29 -13.96
CA PRO A 15 9.44 -3.69 -13.87
C PRO A 15 7.92 -3.83 -13.79
N ASP A 16 7.39 -4.87 -14.43
CA ASP A 16 5.96 -5.18 -14.37
C ASP A 16 5.53 -5.31 -12.91
N LEU A 17 4.32 -4.83 -12.60
CA LEU A 17 3.78 -4.85 -11.24
C LEU A 17 3.76 -6.29 -10.69
N ASP A 18 3.44 -7.26 -11.54
CA ASP A 18 3.46 -8.67 -11.17
C ASP A 18 4.89 -9.14 -10.82
N ALA A 19 5.89 -8.74 -11.59
CA ALA A 19 7.29 -9.11 -11.34
C ALA A 19 7.80 -8.49 -10.03
N VAL A 20 7.38 -7.26 -9.73
CA VAL A 20 7.66 -6.61 -8.44
C VAL A 20 6.99 -7.38 -7.31
N LEU A 21 5.69 -7.68 -7.42
CA LEU A 21 4.92 -8.36 -6.38
C LEU A 21 5.31 -9.84 -6.15
N ASP A 22 6.04 -10.44 -7.09
CA ASP A 22 6.65 -11.76 -6.94
C ASP A 22 8.02 -11.73 -6.23
N ASP A 23 8.60 -10.54 -5.97
CA ASP A 23 9.85 -10.42 -5.22
C ASP A 23 9.64 -10.70 -3.72
N THR A 24 10.22 -11.81 -3.23
CA THR A 24 10.16 -12.22 -1.83
C THR A 24 10.79 -11.20 -0.87
N ARG A 25 11.69 -10.33 -1.35
CA ARG A 25 12.30 -9.26 -0.56
C ARG A 25 11.30 -8.18 -0.18
N LEU A 26 10.18 -8.05 -0.90
CA LEU A 26 9.13 -7.10 -0.55
C LEU A 26 8.46 -7.43 0.77
N ARG A 27 8.44 -8.70 1.20
CA ARG A 27 7.80 -9.10 2.45
C ARG A 27 8.44 -8.43 3.67
N PRO A 28 9.74 -8.60 3.97
CA PRO A 28 10.36 -7.94 5.11
C PRO A 28 10.37 -6.41 4.99
N ILE A 29 10.59 -5.87 3.78
CA ILE A 29 10.57 -4.42 3.53
C ILE A 29 9.18 -3.85 3.81
N GLY A 30 8.15 -4.49 3.27
CA GLY A 30 6.77 -4.05 3.41
C GLY A 30 6.29 -4.16 4.85
N LEU A 31 6.57 -5.28 5.52
CA LEU A 31 6.16 -5.50 6.90
C LEU A 31 6.87 -4.57 7.87
N VAL A 32 8.21 -4.56 7.88
CA VAL A 32 8.98 -3.73 8.82
C VAL A 32 8.85 -2.25 8.47
N GLY A 33 9.06 -1.92 7.19
CA GLY A 33 8.98 -0.54 6.71
C GLY A 33 7.58 0.03 6.84
N GLY A 34 6.55 -0.70 6.39
CA GLY A 34 5.16 -0.29 6.51
C GLY A 34 4.73 -0.11 7.96
N PHE A 35 5.05 -1.07 8.84
CA PHE A 35 4.76 -0.97 10.27
C PHE A 35 5.48 0.23 10.92
N ALA A 36 6.77 0.42 10.65
CA ALA A 36 7.53 1.53 11.21
C ALA A 36 6.96 2.89 10.77
N LEU A 37 6.60 3.05 9.50
CA LEU A 37 5.98 4.27 8.99
C LEU A 37 4.64 4.54 9.68
N VAL A 38 3.77 3.53 9.81
CA VAL A 38 2.48 3.68 10.51
C VAL A 38 2.69 4.02 11.98
N LEU A 39 3.62 3.33 12.67
CA LEU A 39 3.90 3.57 14.07
C LEU A 39 4.43 4.99 14.31
N ILE A 40 5.43 5.42 13.55
CA ILE A 40 5.99 6.76 13.66
C ILE A 40 4.93 7.80 13.30
N GLY A 41 4.16 7.57 12.24
CA GLY A 41 3.05 8.44 11.85
C GLY A 41 2.02 8.59 12.96
N ALA A 42 1.58 7.49 13.56
CA ALA A 42 0.64 7.48 14.67
C ALA A 42 1.19 8.21 15.90
N LEU A 43 2.46 7.99 16.26
CA LEU A 43 3.13 8.68 17.37
C LEU A 43 3.25 10.19 17.14
N LEU A 44 3.56 10.61 15.92
CA LEU A 44 3.62 12.04 15.54
C LEU A 44 2.23 12.70 15.51
N GLY A 45 1.17 11.90 15.29
CA GLY A 45 -0.21 12.37 15.35
C GLY A 45 -0.74 12.56 16.77
N LEU A 46 0.01 12.16 17.80
CA LEU A 46 -0.37 12.41 19.18
C LEU A 46 -0.31 13.92 19.50
N PRO A 47 -1.25 14.45 20.29
CA PRO A 47 -1.38 15.88 20.56
C PRO A 47 -0.23 16.50 21.38
N LEU A 48 0.85 15.76 21.63
CA LEU A 48 2.04 16.19 22.38
C LEU A 48 2.84 17.27 21.64
N ALA A 49 2.80 17.30 20.31
CA ALA A 49 3.55 18.24 19.47
C ALA A 49 2.70 18.70 18.26
N ASN A 50 1.42 19.04 18.51
CA ASN A 50 0.41 19.26 17.48
C ASN A 50 0.64 20.56 16.69
N THR A 51 1.52 20.50 15.69
CA THR A 51 1.75 21.54 14.69
C THR A 51 1.16 21.10 13.36
N PHE A 52 0.86 22.05 12.47
CA PHE A 52 0.40 21.73 11.12
C PHE A 52 1.34 20.71 10.43
N TRP A 53 2.66 20.89 10.59
CA TRP A 53 3.66 20.00 9.99
C TRP A 53 3.68 18.59 10.56
N THR A 54 3.53 18.43 11.89
CA THR A 54 3.47 17.09 12.49
C THR A 54 2.20 16.35 12.09
N SER A 55 1.07 17.05 11.94
CA SER A 55 -0.18 16.46 11.43
C SER A 55 -0.07 16.02 9.97
N VAL A 56 0.50 16.85 9.10
CA VAL A 56 0.71 16.52 7.68
C VAL A 56 1.66 15.34 7.53
N VAL A 57 2.81 15.38 8.21
CA VAL A 57 3.80 14.29 8.16
C VAL A 57 3.23 13.00 8.73
N SER A 58 2.52 13.08 9.86
CA SER A 58 1.78 11.93 10.44
C SER A 58 0.85 11.29 9.43
N GLY A 59 0.01 12.10 8.77
CA GLY A 59 -0.91 11.64 7.74
C GLY A 59 -0.20 10.95 6.58
N VAL A 60 0.84 11.57 6.01
CA VAL A 60 1.60 10.99 4.89
C VAL A 60 2.24 9.66 5.27
N LEU A 61 2.87 9.58 6.46
CA LEU A 61 3.51 8.35 6.92
C LEU A 61 2.51 7.20 7.07
N VAL A 62 1.30 7.47 7.58
CA VAL A 62 0.23 6.46 7.68
C VAL A 62 -0.29 6.08 6.29
N PHE A 63 -0.52 7.06 5.41
CA PHE A 63 -1.05 6.83 4.06
C PHE A 63 -0.09 6.05 3.15
N VAL A 64 1.22 6.16 3.36
CA VAL A 64 2.23 5.37 2.65
C VAL A 64 2.49 4.04 3.36
N GLY A 65 2.49 4.06 4.70
CA GLY A 65 2.81 2.90 5.52
C GLY A 65 1.78 1.77 5.41
N ILE A 66 0.48 2.08 5.40
CA ILE A 66 -0.59 1.07 5.30
C ILE A 66 -0.52 0.29 3.97
N PRO A 67 -0.44 0.95 2.79
CA PRO A 67 -0.23 0.26 1.51
C PRO A 67 1.04 -0.56 1.48
N LEU A 68 2.16 -0.01 1.97
CA LEU A 68 3.43 -0.72 2.01
C LEU A 68 3.36 -1.99 2.89
N PHE A 69 2.69 -1.88 4.05
CA PHE A 69 2.43 -3.01 4.94
C PHE A 69 1.54 -4.06 4.28
N SER A 70 0.49 -3.63 3.58
CA SER A 70 -0.44 -4.51 2.86
C SER A 70 0.26 -5.27 1.73
N VAL A 71 1.15 -4.60 0.98
CA VAL A 71 1.98 -5.24 -0.03
C VAL A 71 2.96 -6.23 0.60
N GLY A 72 3.58 -5.88 1.74
CA GLY A 72 4.46 -6.81 2.47
C GLY A 72 3.74 -8.07 2.96
N LEU A 73 2.51 -7.92 3.45
CA LEU A 73 1.65 -9.05 3.80
C LEU A 73 1.26 -9.88 2.59
N ALA A 74 1.04 -9.25 1.44
CA ALA A 74 0.70 -9.95 0.22
C ALA A 74 1.91 -10.62 -0.45
N ALA A 75 3.13 -10.11 -0.26
CA ALA A 75 4.34 -10.64 -0.89
C ALA A 75 4.60 -12.12 -0.52
N PRO A 76 5.24 -12.91 -1.40
CA PRO A 76 5.50 -14.32 -1.15
C PRO A 76 6.46 -14.55 0.02
N GLU A 77 6.39 -15.74 0.65
CA GLU A 77 7.32 -16.12 1.72
C GLU A 77 8.76 -16.19 1.20
N PRO A 78 9.74 -15.67 1.95
CA PRO A 78 11.15 -15.86 1.61
C PRO A 78 11.55 -17.33 1.75
N GLU A 79 12.28 -17.85 0.76
CA GLU A 79 12.67 -19.28 0.70
C GLU A 79 13.73 -19.66 1.75
N ASP A 80 14.54 -18.72 2.24
CA ASP A 80 15.67 -19.00 3.13
C ASP A 80 15.69 -18.10 4.38
N GLY A 81 15.83 -18.71 5.56
CA GLY A 81 16.46 -18.13 6.77
C GLY A 81 15.68 -17.09 7.58
N TRP A 82 14.47 -16.72 7.17
CA TRP A 82 13.69 -15.62 7.75
C TRP A 82 12.34 -16.13 8.31
N GLU A 83 12.39 -17.15 9.18
CA GLU A 83 11.22 -17.79 9.82
C GLU A 83 10.27 -16.78 10.51
N ILE A 84 10.80 -15.64 10.97
CA ILE A 84 9.99 -14.57 11.59
C ILE A 84 9.00 -13.88 10.62
N PHE A 85 9.15 -14.08 9.31
CA PHE A 85 8.27 -13.50 8.29
C PHE A 85 7.37 -14.53 7.59
N THR A 86 7.38 -15.79 8.02
CA THR A 86 6.42 -16.80 7.56
C THR A 86 5.09 -16.60 8.32
N LEU A 87 4.28 -15.67 7.84
CA LEU A 87 2.97 -15.35 8.43
C LEU A 87 1.87 -16.34 8.01
N GLY A 88 2.17 -17.33 7.16
CA GLY A 88 1.19 -18.29 6.63
C GLY A 88 0.19 -17.67 5.65
N VAL A 89 0.41 -16.41 5.27
CA VAL A 89 -0.37 -15.68 4.27
C VAL A 89 0.24 -15.99 2.90
N ASP A 90 -0.48 -16.80 2.13
CA ASP A 90 -0.09 -17.24 0.79
C ASP A 90 -1.19 -16.90 -0.22
N LEU A 91 -1.06 -15.71 -0.82
CA LEU A 91 -2.01 -15.22 -1.82
C LEU A 91 -1.63 -15.74 -3.20
N THR A 92 -2.65 -16.10 -3.99
CA THR A 92 -2.43 -16.36 -5.42
C THR A 92 -1.91 -15.11 -6.11
N ARG A 93 -1.24 -15.27 -7.27
CA ARG A 93 -0.74 -14.14 -8.07
C ARG A 93 -1.81 -13.10 -8.37
N GLU A 94 -3.03 -13.54 -8.66
CA GLU A 94 -4.17 -12.64 -8.90
C GLU A 94 -4.59 -11.86 -7.64
N GLN A 95 -4.67 -12.53 -6.49
CA GLN A 95 -4.97 -11.88 -5.21
C GLN A 95 -3.89 -10.86 -4.83
N ARG A 96 -2.60 -11.20 -5.03
CA ARG A 96 -1.47 -10.29 -4.80
C ARG A 96 -1.55 -9.07 -5.70
N ARG A 97 -1.86 -9.27 -6.98
CA ARG A 97 -2.06 -8.19 -7.94
C ARG A 97 -3.19 -7.25 -7.54
N ILE A 98 -4.31 -7.79 -7.06
CA ILE A 98 -5.44 -7.00 -6.55
C ILE A 98 -5.01 -6.15 -5.34
N VAL A 99 -4.27 -6.73 -4.38
CA VAL A 99 -3.73 -5.99 -3.23
C VAL A 99 -2.74 -4.92 -3.66
N GLY A 100 -1.86 -5.21 -4.62
CA GLY A 100 -0.88 -4.26 -5.16
C GLY A 100 -1.54 -3.08 -5.86
N ILE A 101 -2.54 -3.32 -6.73
CA ILE A 101 -3.32 -2.26 -7.37
C ILE A 101 -4.06 -1.43 -6.33
N GLY A 102 -4.70 -2.09 -5.36
CA GLY A 102 -5.40 -1.38 -4.28
C GLY A 102 -4.46 -0.48 -3.47
N SER A 103 -3.27 -0.97 -3.17
CA SER A 103 -2.21 -0.23 -2.47
C SER A 103 -1.75 1.00 -3.26
N LEU A 104 -1.55 0.86 -4.57
CA LEU A 104 -1.24 1.99 -5.45
C LEU A 104 -2.35 3.05 -5.41
N LEU A 105 -3.62 2.65 -5.53
CA LEU A 105 -4.74 3.59 -5.49
C LEU A 105 -4.80 4.39 -4.18
N VAL A 106 -4.53 3.74 -3.04
CA VAL A 106 -4.46 4.44 -1.74
C VAL A 106 -3.31 5.46 -1.72
N VAL A 107 -2.13 5.12 -2.26
CA VAL A 107 -0.99 6.05 -2.36
C VAL A 107 -1.28 7.20 -3.33
N PHE A 108 -1.99 6.96 -4.42
CA PHE A 108 -2.38 7.99 -5.38
C PHE A 108 -3.41 8.98 -4.83
N SER A 109 -4.16 8.63 -3.78
CA SER A 109 -5.15 9.53 -3.17
C SER A 109 -4.54 10.86 -2.70
N PRO A 110 -3.54 10.91 -1.80
CA PRO A 110 -2.91 12.17 -1.39
C PRO A 110 -2.14 12.85 -2.54
N ILE A 111 -1.56 12.08 -3.48
CA ILE A 111 -0.89 12.63 -4.67
C ILE A 111 -1.88 13.41 -5.54
N THR A 112 -3.09 12.88 -5.71
CA THR A 112 -4.17 13.54 -6.46
C THR A 112 -4.52 14.88 -5.83
N VAL A 113 -4.63 14.96 -4.50
CA VAL A 113 -4.86 16.24 -3.80
C VAL A 113 -3.69 17.19 -4.00
N ALA A 114 -2.46 16.70 -3.85
CA ALA A 114 -1.26 17.53 -3.96
C ALA A 114 -1.06 18.11 -5.37
N LEU A 115 -1.40 17.35 -6.41
CA LEU A 115 -1.24 17.79 -7.81
C LEU A 115 -2.43 18.61 -8.30
N LEU A 116 -3.66 18.13 -8.11
CA LEU A 116 -4.85 18.79 -8.64
C LEU A 116 -5.36 19.91 -7.74
N GLY A 117 -5.11 19.83 -6.43
CA GLY A 117 -5.55 20.83 -5.46
C GLY A 117 -5.08 22.24 -5.81
N PRO A 118 -3.77 22.49 -5.99
CA PRO A 118 -3.27 23.81 -6.35
C PRO A 118 -3.81 24.33 -7.69
N ILE A 119 -4.05 23.44 -8.65
CA ILE A 119 -4.51 23.80 -10.00
C ILE A 119 -6.00 24.16 -9.99
N LEU A 120 -6.81 23.40 -9.25
CA LEU A 120 -8.27 23.51 -9.21
C LEU A 120 -8.78 24.23 -7.95
N GLY A 121 -7.90 24.89 -7.20
CA GLY A 121 -8.24 25.64 -6.00
C GLY A 121 -8.81 24.80 -4.84
N PHE A 122 -8.36 23.55 -4.71
CA PHE A 122 -8.83 22.59 -3.69
C PHE A 122 -10.34 22.40 -3.70
N ALA A 123 -10.96 22.48 -4.89
CA ALA A 123 -12.38 22.24 -5.07
C ALA A 123 -12.82 20.90 -4.45
N THR A 124 -14.06 20.84 -3.96
CA THR A 124 -14.65 19.62 -3.36
C THR A 124 -14.49 18.39 -4.25
N ALA A 125 -14.53 18.56 -5.58
CA ALA A 125 -14.31 17.48 -6.54
C ALA A 125 -12.92 16.81 -6.42
N VAL A 126 -11.86 17.56 -6.09
CA VAL A 126 -10.51 17.02 -5.89
C VAL A 126 -10.48 16.10 -4.65
N TRP A 127 -11.09 16.57 -3.56
CA TRP A 127 -11.20 15.79 -2.33
C TRP A 127 -12.06 14.53 -2.53
N LEU A 128 -13.17 14.64 -3.27
CA LEU A 128 -14.02 13.50 -3.62
C LEU A 128 -13.28 12.49 -4.50
N ALA A 129 -12.52 12.94 -5.49
CA ALA A 129 -11.71 12.06 -6.34
C ALA A 129 -10.63 11.33 -5.52
N ALA A 130 -9.91 12.05 -4.66
CA ALA A 130 -8.92 11.46 -3.76
C ALA A 130 -9.57 10.46 -2.79
N ALA A 131 -10.72 10.79 -2.21
CA ALA A 131 -11.46 9.90 -1.33
C ALA A 131 -11.91 8.63 -2.08
N ALA A 132 -12.41 8.77 -3.31
CA ALA A 132 -12.82 7.64 -4.15
C ALA A 132 -11.63 6.70 -4.43
N LEU A 133 -10.45 7.24 -4.74
CA LEU A 133 -9.23 6.43 -4.91
C LEU A 133 -8.87 5.66 -3.64
N ALA A 134 -8.89 6.32 -2.48
CA ALA A 134 -8.58 5.66 -1.21
C ALA A 134 -9.60 4.57 -0.85
N VAL A 135 -10.89 4.83 -1.08
CA VAL A 135 -11.95 3.86 -0.81
C VAL A 135 -11.85 2.66 -1.74
N LEU A 136 -11.73 2.89 -3.05
CA LEU A 136 -11.57 1.82 -4.03
C LEU A 136 -10.31 0.99 -3.76
N GLY A 137 -9.20 1.67 -3.48
CA GLY A 137 -7.95 1.02 -3.13
C GLY A 137 -8.07 0.13 -1.89
N SER A 138 -8.69 0.65 -0.82
CA SER A 138 -8.93 -0.09 0.41
C SER A 138 -9.86 -1.29 0.20
N VAL A 139 -10.91 -1.14 -0.60
CA VAL A 139 -11.82 -2.24 -0.96
C VAL A 139 -11.09 -3.34 -1.72
N LEU A 140 -10.21 -3.00 -2.66
CA LEU A 140 -9.41 -3.99 -3.40
C LEU A 140 -8.45 -4.74 -2.47
N ILE A 141 -7.73 -4.03 -1.60
CA ILE A 141 -6.85 -4.65 -0.59
C ILE A 141 -7.63 -5.67 0.25
N LEU A 142 -8.77 -5.24 0.81
CA LEU A 142 -9.64 -6.10 1.61
C LEU A 142 -10.14 -7.30 0.81
N THR A 143 -10.54 -7.09 -0.44
CA THR A 143 -11.03 -8.17 -1.31
C THR A 143 -9.95 -9.22 -1.55
N GLY A 144 -8.71 -8.81 -1.81
CA GLY A 144 -7.59 -9.74 -1.99
C GLY A 144 -7.36 -10.62 -0.76
N PHE A 145 -7.37 -10.03 0.44
CA PHE A 145 -7.20 -10.77 1.69
C PHE A 145 -8.42 -11.61 2.08
N ILE A 146 -9.64 -11.11 1.90
CA ILE A 146 -10.87 -11.87 2.19
C ILE A 146 -10.99 -13.08 1.25
N ALA A 147 -10.65 -12.93 -0.03
CA ALA A 147 -10.62 -14.04 -0.98
C ALA A 147 -9.64 -15.14 -0.54
N TRP A 148 -8.50 -14.75 0.03
CA TRP A 148 -7.56 -15.69 0.63
C TRP A 148 -8.12 -16.38 1.89
N THR A 149 -8.61 -15.60 2.86
CA THR A 149 -9.16 -16.14 4.12
C THR A 149 -10.33 -17.09 3.88
N SER A 150 -11.23 -16.75 2.94
CA SER A 150 -12.38 -17.58 2.60
C SER A 150 -11.96 -18.92 1.98
N ARG A 151 -10.94 -18.94 1.11
CA ARG A 151 -10.38 -20.18 0.58
C ARG A 151 -9.80 -21.06 1.69
N LYS A 152 -9.00 -20.48 2.60
CA LYS A 152 -8.40 -21.22 3.73
C LYS A 152 -9.45 -21.84 4.67
N LEU A 153 -10.54 -21.13 4.93
CA LEU A 153 -11.64 -21.64 5.77
C LEU A 153 -12.40 -22.81 5.12
N VAL A 154 -12.52 -22.84 3.79
CA VAL A 154 -13.15 -23.96 3.07
C VAL A 154 -12.23 -25.19 3.03
N GLU A 155 -10.92 -24.98 2.91
CA GLU A 155 -9.91 -26.04 2.91
C GLU A 155 -9.70 -26.70 4.28
N SER A 156 -10.04 -26.00 5.37
CA SER A 156 -9.96 -26.50 6.75
C SER A 156 -11.36 -26.78 7.31
N PRO A 157 -12.03 -27.89 6.92
CA PRO A 157 -13.32 -28.22 7.49
C PRO A 157 -13.13 -28.45 8.99
N VAL A 158 -13.76 -27.62 9.80
CA VAL A 158 -13.83 -27.76 11.25
C VAL A 158 -14.34 -29.18 11.54
N SER A 159 -13.46 -30.05 12.05
CA SER A 159 -13.85 -31.34 12.57
C SER A 159 -14.74 -31.09 13.78
N ARG A 160 -16.06 -31.27 13.61
CA ARG A 160 -17.00 -31.37 14.72
C ARG A 160 -16.95 -32.77 15.32
#